data_AF-A0A1N6JQ63-F1
#
_entry.id   AF-A0A1N6JQ63-F1
#
_cell.length_a   1.000
_cell.length_b   1.000
_cell.length_c   1.000
_cell.angle_alpha   90.00
_cell.angle_beta   90.00
_cell.angle_gamma   90.00
#
_symmetry.space_group_name_H-M   'P 1'
#
loop_
_entity.id
_entity.type
_entity.pdbx_description
1 polymer ?
#
loop_
_entity_poly.entity_id
_entity_poly.type
_entity_poly.pdbx_seq_one_letter_code
_entity_poly.pdbx_strand_id
1 'polypeptide(L)'
;MTFLSQPKYILLIISLLVIISGFLAGRSTTDIPLMDTYYIISNFHIGVLMGGFFLLETVLYFLTDNYRQWRSTQWFHVAGTGFSALVAVVLKQTPVFLLAIFLLGQILFIINLIAGFIRGKKVLNHIP
;
A
#
# COMPACT_ATOMS: atom_id res chain seq x y z
N MET A 1 20.77 -11.39 1.77
CA MET A 1 19.42 -11.05 2.27
C MET A 1 18.81 -9.94 1.42
N THR A 2 18.21 -10.27 0.28
CA THR A 2 17.80 -9.31 -0.78
C THR A 2 16.29 -9.13 -0.96
N PHE A 3 15.46 -9.86 -0.21
CA PHE A 3 14.00 -9.81 -0.37
C PHE A 3 13.39 -8.52 0.20
N LEU A 4 13.62 -8.22 1.47
CA LEU A 4 13.07 -7.03 2.13
C LEU A 4 13.70 -5.71 1.67
N SER A 5 14.74 -5.74 0.83
CA SER A 5 15.33 -4.52 0.28
C SER A 5 14.55 -3.95 -0.92
N GLN A 6 13.52 -4.64 -1.40
CA GLN A 6 12.73 -4.17 -2.54
C GLN A 6 11.36 -3.65 -2.07
N PRO A 7 11.00 -2.38 -2.36
CA PRO A 7 9.77 -1.75 -1.89
C PRO A 7 8.50 -2.56 -2.18
N LYS A 8 8.42 -3.20 -3.35
CA LYS A 8 7.26 -4.00 -3.78
C LYS A 8 6.91 -5.16 -2.85
N TYR A 9 7.90 -5.83 -2.24
CA TYR A 9 7.62 -6.92 -1.30
C TYR A 9 7.13 -6.40 0.05
N ILE A 10 7.60 -5.22 0.47
CA ILE A 10 7.09 -4.57 1.69
C ILE A 10 5.65 -4.13 1.47
N LEU A 11 5.34 -3.54 0.31
CA LEU A 11 3.96 -3.17 -0.02
C LEU A 11 3.04 -4.39 -0.11
N LEU A 12 3.53 -5.53 -0.61
CA LEU A 12 2.81 -6.80 -0.56
C LEU A 12 2.49 -7.21 0.88
N ILE A 13 3.47 -7.17 1.78
CA ILE A 13 3.26 -7.53 3.18
C ILE A 13 2.24 -6.57 3.82
N ILE A 14 2.38 -5.26 3.60
CA ILE A 14 1.46 -4.24 4.11
C ILE A 14 0.04 -4.50 3.60
N SER A 15 -0.15 -4.72 2.29
CA SER A 15 -1.47 -4.97 1.71
C SER A 15 -2.13 -6.21 2.32
N LEU A 16 -1.40 -7.31 2.47
CA LEU A 16 -1.92 -8.52 3.11
C LEU A 16 -2.28 -8.30 4.58
N LEU A 17 -1.43 -7.59 5.34
CA LEU A 17 -1.71 -7.27 6.74
C LEU A 17 -2.95 -6.39 6.88
N VAL A 18 -3.13 -5.40 6.00
CA VAL A 18 -4.31 -4.51 6.00
C VAL A 18 -5.58 -5.31 5.65
N ILE A 19 -5.54 -6.17 4.64
CA ILE A 19 -6.66 -7.06 4.29
C ILE A 19 -7.03 -7.95 5.48
N ILE A 20 -6.05 -8.64 6.08
CA ILE A 20 -6.25 -9.50 7.25
C ILE A 20 -6.86 -8.69 8.40
N SER A 21 -6.36 -7.48 8.67
CA SER A 21 -6.90 -6.62 9.73
C SER A 21 -8.37 -6.24 9.46
N GLY A 22 -8.75 -6.00 8.20
CA GLY A 22 -10.14 -5.73 7.81
C GLY A 22 -11.06 -6.92 8.07
N PHE A 23 -10.62 -8.13 7.71
CA PHE A 23 -11.36 -9.38 8.01
C PHE A 23 -11.49 -9.63 9.51
N LEU A 24 -10.44 -9.39 10.29
CA LEU A 24 -10.46 -9.56 11.74
C LEU A 24 -11.38 -8.52 12.42
N ALA A 25 -11.34 -7.27 11.97
CA ALA A 25 -12.22 -6.21 12.47
C ALA A 25 -13.70 -6.50 12.19
N GLY A 26 -14.02 -7.09 11.02
CA GLY A 26 -15.37 -7.52 10.69
C GLY A 26 -15.90 -8.71 11.52
N ARG A 27 -15.02 -9.43 12.23
CA ARG A 27 -15.35 -10.62 13.04
C ARG A 27 -15.31 -10.39 14.54
N SER A 28 -15.07 -9.16 14.98
CA SER A 28 -14.97 -8.81 16.41
C SER A 28 -16.30 -9.12 17.12
N THR A 29 -16.34 -10.24 17.85
CA THR A 29 -17.45 -10.64 18.74
C THR A 29 -17.54 -9.77 20.00
N THR A 30 -16.58 -8.87 20.20
CA THR A 30 -16.49 -7.98 21.35
C THR A 30 -17.54 -6.88 21.36
N ASP A 31 -18.28 -6.68 20.26
CA ASP A 31 -19.38 -5.71 20.20
C ASP A 31 -20.68 -6.34 19.69
N ILE A 32 -21.29 -7.23 20.49
CA ILE A 32 -22.69 -7.66 20.30
C ILE A 32 -23.64 -6.44 20.13
N PRO A 33 -23.45 -5.28 20.81
CA PRO A 33 -24.28 -4.11 20.57
C PRO A 33 -24.07 -3.42 19.21
N LEU A 34 -22.92 -3.65 18.54
CA LEU A 34 -22.59 -3.01 17.26
C LEU A 34 -22.80 -3.93 16.05
N MET A 35 -23.27 -5.16 16.28
CA MET A 35 -23.32 -6.25 15.30
C MET A 35 -24.11 -5.91 14.02
N ASP A 36 -25.02 -4.94 14.08
CA ASP A 36 -25.81 -4.41 12.95
C ASP A 36 -25.56 -2.91 12.67
N THR A 37 -24.45 -2.37 13.16
CA THR A 37 -24.14 -0.95 12.94
C THR A 37 -23.24 -0.76 11.72
N TYR A 38 -23.34 0.43 11.11
CA TYR A 38 -22.43 0.88 10.06
C TYR A 38 -20.95 0.85 10.49
N TYR A 39 -20.64 0.75 11.79
CA TYR A 39 -19.28 0.68 12.31
C TYR A 39 -18.53 -0.60 11.92
N ILE A 40 -19.15 -1.78 12.03
CA ILE A 40 -18.50 -3.05 11.68
C ILE A 40 -18.37 -3.17 10.15
N ILE A 41 -19.45 -2.81 9.45
CA ILE A 41 -19.49 -2.80 7.99
C ILE A 41 -18.42 -1.85 7.43
N SER A 42 -18.30 -0.63 7.97
CA SER A 42 -17.29 0.32 7.50
C SER A 42 -15.86 -0.15 7.75
N ASN A 43 -15.52 -0.70 8.91
CA ASN A 43 -14.17 -1.19 9.18
C ASN A 43 -13.76 -2.34 8.26
N PHE A 44 -14.67 -3.28 8.00
CA PHE A 44 -14.43 -4.36 7.03
C PHE A 44 -14.16 -3.80 5.62
N HIS A 45 -15.06 -2.94 5.12
CA HIS A 45 -14.95 -2.39 3.77
C HIS A 45 -13.70 -1.52 3.64
N ILE A 46 -13.40 -0.66 4.63
CA ILE A 46 -12.21 0.19 4.60
C ILE A 46 -10.94 -0.67 4.56
N GLY A 47 -10.83 -1.67 5.44
CA GLY A 47 -9.65 -2.54 5.47
C GLY A 47 -9.48 -3.34 4.18
N VAL A 48 -10.54 -3.99 3.70
CA VAL A 48 -10.47 -4.82 2.49
C VAL A 48 -10.27 -3.98 1.22
N LEU A 49 -10.97 -2.85 1.07
CA LEU A 49 -10.82 -1.97 -0.09
C LEU A 49 -9.46 -1.30 -0.11
N MET A 50 -8.99 -0.77 1.03
CA MET A 50 -7.68 -0.13 1.12
C MET A 50 -6.55 -1.16 0.89
N GLY A 51 -6.67 -2.33 1.51
CA GLY A 51 -5.71 -3.41 1.30
C GLY A 51 -5.70 -3.94 -0.13
N GLY A 52 -6.88 -4.07 -0.76
CA GLY A 52 -7.03 -4.43 -2.17
C GLY A 52 -6.42 -3.37 -3.11
N PHE A 53 -6.58 -2.09 -2.79
CA PHE A 53 -5.92 -1.00 -3.51
C PHE A 53 -4.39 -1.09 -3.42
N PHE A 54 -3.81 -1.32 -2.24
CA PHE A 54 -2.36 -1.53 -2.10
C PHE A 54 -1.87 -2.81 -2.79
N LEU A 55 -2.70 -3.84 -2.85
CA LEU A 55 -2.37 -5.06 -3.59
C LEU A 55 -2.32 -4.78 -5.10
N LEU A 56 -3.23 -3.96 -5.62
CA LEU A 56 -3.18 -3.49 -7.02
C LEU A 56 -1.89 -2.70 -7.30
N GLU A 57 -1.51 -1.75 -6.44
CA GLU A 57 -0.24 -1.03 -6.57
C GLU A 57 0.97 -1.96 -6.54
N THR A 58 0.93 -2.97 -5.68
CA THR A 58 1.97 -4.02 -5.60
C THR A 58 2.09 -4.75 -6.93
N VAL A 59 0.96 -5.16 -7.53
CA VAL A 59 0.94 -5.79 -8.86
C VAL A 59 1.51 -4.84 -9.91
N LEU A 60 1.16 -3.55 -9.88
CA LEU A 60 1.73 -2.56 -10.79
C LEU A 60 3.25 -2.44 -10.63
N TYR A 61 3.78 -2.48 -9.40
CA TYR A 61 5.24 -2.52 -9.20
C TYR A 61 5.88 -3.79 -9.76
N PHE A 62 5.24 -4.95 -9.63
CA PHE A 62 5.76 -6.19 -10.24
C PHE A 62 5.76 -6.10 -11.77
N LEU A 63 4.67 -5.65 -12.37
CA LEU A 63 4.55 -5.51 -13.84
C LEU A 63 5.52 -4.48 -14.41
N THR A 64 5.87 -3.45 -13.63
CA THR A 64 6.73 -2.36 -14.08
C THR A 64 8.18 -2.45 -13.60
N ASP A 65 8.58 -3.54 -12.92
CA ASP A 65 9.94 -3.66 -12.38
C ASP A 65 11.02 -3.71 -13.47
N ASN A 66 10.67 -4.08 -14.70
CA ASN A 66 11.60 -4.05 -15.82
C ASN A 66 11.92 -2.64 -16.34
N TYR A 67 11.20 -1.60 -15.87
CA TYR A 67 11.39 -0.21 -16.28
C TYR A 67 12.30 0.57 -15.32
N ARG A 68 12.96 1.61 -15.83
CA ARG A 68 13.91 2.43 -15.05
C ARG A 68 13.21 3.45 -14.15
N GLN A 69 12.59 2.94 -13.09
CA GLN A 69 11.99 3.73 -12.02
C GLN A 69 13.05 4.23 -11.01
N TRP A 70 12.78 5.35 -10.36
CA TRP A 70 13.61 5.83 -9.25
C TRP A 70 13.29 5.05 -7.98
N ARG A 71 14.32 4.46 -7.35
CA ARG A 71 14.15 3.63 -6.16
C ARG A 71 13.79 4.44 -4.92
N SER A 72 14.29 5.66 -4.81
CA SER A 72 13.98 6.57 -3.70
C SER A 72 12.50 6.93 -3.64
N THR A 73 11.87 7.23 -4.77
CA THR A 73 10.44 7.56 -4.83
C THR A 73 9.56 6.34 -4.54
N GLN A 74 9.99 5.13 -4.93
CA GLN A 74 9.30 3.90 -4.52
C GLN A 74 9.32 3.72 -3.00
N TRP A 75 10.46 3.94 -2.35
CA TRP A 75 10.56 3.86 -0.90
C TRP A 75 9.74 4.92 -0.19
N PHE A 76 9.76 6.16 -0.68
CA PHE A 76 8.93 7.24 -0.14
C PHE A 76 7.45 6.87 -0.23
N HIS A 77 7.00 6.37 -1.38
CA HIS A 77 5.63 5.90 -1.58
C HIS A 77 5.28 4.77 -0.59
N VAL A 78 6.06 3.68 -0.55
CA VAL A 78 5.75 2.52 0.31
C VAL A 78 5.79 2.88 1.79
N ALA A 79 6.76 3.69 2.23
CA ALA A 79 6.84 4.15 3.62
C ALA A 79 5.67 5.07 4.00
N GLY A 80 5.32 6.03 3.14
CA GLY A 80 4.18 6.93 3.35
C GLY A 80 2.84 6.19 3.39
N THR A 81 2.63 5.26 2.45
CA THR A 81 1.43 4.42 2.38
C THR A 81 1.32 3.50 3.59
N GLY A 82 2.41 2.80 3.95
CA GLY A 82 2.45 1.92 5.11
C GLY A 82 2.22 2.64 6.43
N PHE A 83 2.88 3.79 6.62
CA PHE A 83 2.72 4.60 7.84
C PHE A 83 1.29 5.16 7.97
N SER A 84 0.72 5.66 6.87
CA SER A 84 -0.65 6.18 6.86
C SER A 84 -1.66 5.07 7.17
N ALA A 85 -1.49 3.88 6.58
CA ALA A 85 -2.34 2.73 6.85
C ALA A 85 -2.25 2.27 8.32
N LEU A 86 -1.04 2.20 8.88
CA LEU A 86 -0.83 1.87 10.28
C LEU A 86 -1.54 2.86 11.21
N VAL A 87 -1.37 4.16 10.98
CA VAL A 87 -2.00 5.19 11.81
C VAL A 87 -3.52 5.13 11.70
N ALA A 88 -4.07 4.95 10.49
CA ALA A 88 -5.51 4.82 10.30
C ALA A 88 -6.10 3.63 11.09
N VAL A 89 -5.39 2.48 11.09
CA VAL A 89 -5.82 1.28 11.82
C VAL A 89 -5.72 1.48 13.34
N VAL A 90 -4.63 2.09 13.83
CA VAL A 90 -4.35 2.24 15.26
C VAL A 90 -5.16 3.36 15.91
N LEU A 91 -5.18 4.55 15.30
CA LEU A 91 -5.82 5.73 15.90
C LEU A 91 -7.32 5.82 15.59
N LYS A 92 -7.82 5.03 14.63
CA LYS A 92 -9.21 5.13 14.11
C LYS A 92 -9.59 6.51 13.56
N GLN A 93 -8.62 7.41 13.46
CA GLN A 93 -8.72 8.75 12.90
C GLN A 93 -7.44 9.03 12.12
N THR A 94 -7.58 9.57 10.91
CA THR A 94 -6.43 9.95 10.08
C THR A 94 -6.26 11.45 10.13
N PRO A 95 -5.20 11.98 10.76
CA PRO A 95 -4.95 13.42 10.75
C PRO A 95 -4.69 13.92 9.32
N VAL A 96 -5.13 15.15 9.03
CA VAL A 96 -5.09 15.74 7.67
C VAL A 96 -3.69 15.75 7.07
N PHE A 97 -2.64 15.95 7.86
CA PHE A 97 -1.27 15.94 7.36
C PHE A 97 -0.83 14.56 6.85
N LEU A 98 -1.33 13.46 7.43
CA LEU A 98 -1.05 12.11 6.93
C LEU A 98 -1.79 11.84 5.64
N LEU A 99 -3.02 12.34 5.50
CA LEU A 99 -3.73 12.29 4.22
C LEU A 99 -2.93 13.02 3.13
N ALA A 100 -2.36 14.19 3.44
CA ALA A 100 -1.51 14.91 2.49
C ALA A 100 -0.24 14.11 2.11
N ILE A 101 0.43 13.45 3.07
CA ILE A 101 1.59 12.58 2.82
C ILE A 101 1.19 11.38 1.94
N PHE A 102 0.06 10.74 2.24
CA PHE A 102 -0.48 9.65 1.45
C PHE A 102 -0.71 10.09 0.00
N LEU A 103 -1.46 11.18 -0.20
CA LEU A 103 -1.75 11.72 -1.54
C LEU A 103 -0.48 12.11 -2.30
N LEU A 104 0.50 12.71 -1.63
CA LEU A 104 1.80 13.02 -2.23
C LEU A 104 2.52 11.74 -2.67
N GLY A 105 2.50 10.69 -1.86
CA GLY A 105 3.02 9.37 -2.20
C GLY A 105 2.36 8.79 -3.46
N GLN A 106 1.04 8.91 -3.58
CA GLN A 106 0.26 8.47 -4.74
C GLN A 106 0.63 9.22 -6.03
N ILE A 107 0.76 10.54 -5.94
CA ILE A 107 1.19 11.38 -7.07
C ILE A 107 2.61 10.97 -7.51
N LEU A 108 3.53 10.81 -6.55
CA LEU A 108 4.91 10.38 -6.83
C LEU A 108 4.97 8.97 -7.41
N PHE A 109 4.09 8.07 -6.99
CA PHE A 109 3.97 6.74 -7.57
C PHE A 109 3.61 6.81 -9.05
N ILE A 110 2.57 7.56 -9.42
CA ILE A 110 2.15 7.73 -10.82
C ILE A 110 3.25 8.38 -11.65
N ILE A 111 3.87 9.46 -11.15
CA ILE A 111 5.00 10.12 -11.83
C ILE A 111 6.14 9.12 -12.06
N ASN A 112 6.47 8.31 -11.05
CA ASN A 112 7.56 7.35 -11.15
C ASN A 112 7.25 6.21 -12.14
N LEU A 113 6.00 5.76 -12.22
CA LEU A 113 5.56 4.81 -13.23
C LEU A 113 5.77 5.39 -14.63
N ILE A 114 5.23 6.58 -14.89
CA ILE A 114 5.33 7.27 -16.18
C ILE A 114 6.80 7.51 -16.56
N ALA A 115 7.60 8.04 -15.63
CA ALA A 115 9.03 8.26 -15.84
C ALA A 115 9.76 6.94 -16.15
N GLY A 116 9.39 5.84 -15.50
CA GLY A 116 9.91 4.52 -15.81
C GLY A 116 9.64 4.09 -17.25
N PHE A 117 8.41 4.28 -17.74
CA PHE A 117 8.05 3.98 -19.12
C PHE A 117 8.82 4.86 -20.12
N ILE A 118 8.89 6.17 -19.88
CA ILE A 118 9.62 7.13 -20.74
C ILE A 118 11.11 6.80 -20.80
N ARG A 119 11.73 6.41 -19.68
CA ARG A 119 13.15 6.04 -19.60
C ARG A 119 13.46 4.64 -20.14
N GLY A 120 12.42 3.87 -20.49
CA GLY A 120 12.53 2.55 -21.05
C GLY A 120 12.96 1.46 -20.07
N LYS A 121 13.25 0.28 -20.63
CA LYS A 121 13.62 -0.91 -19.85
C LYS A 121 15.03 -0.77 -19.27
N LYS A 122 15.26 -1.38 -18.11
CA LYS A 122 16.59 -1.59 -17.53
C LYS A 122 17.42 -2.40 -18.54
N VAL A 123 18.71 -2.08 -18.70
CA VAL A 123 19.59 -2.92 -19.52
C VAL A 123 19.68 -4.26 -18.82
N LEU A 124 19.20 -5.32 -19.47
CA LEU A 124 19.48 -6.69 -19.04
C LEU A 124 20.97 -6.88 -19.27
N ASN A 125 21.78 -6.68 -18.23
CA ASN A 125 23.14 -7.20 -18.25
C ASN A 125 22.98 -8.71 -18.24
N HIS A 126 23.00 -9.33 -19.44
CA HIS A 126 23.34 -10.73 -19.57
C HIS A 126 24.76 -10.86 -19.04
N ILE A 127 24.86 -11.15 -17.75
CA ILE A 127 26.07 -11.73 -17.20
C ILE A 127 26.06 -13.15 -17.79
N PRO A 128 27.02 -13.48 -18.68
CA PRO A 128 27.14 -14.83 -19.22
C PRO A 128 27.39 -15.86 -18.11
#